data_AF-A0A0R2FGF1-F1
#
_entry.id   AF-A0A0R2FGF1-F1
#
_cell.length_a   1.000
_cell.length_b   1.000
_cell.length_c   1.000
_cell.angle_alpha   90.00
_cell.angle_beta   90.00
_cell.angle_gamma   90.00
#
_symmetry.space_group_name_H-M   'P 1'
#
loop_
_entity.id
_entity.type
_entity.pdbx_description
1 polymer ?
#
loop_
_entity_poly.entity_id
_entity_poly.type
_entity_poly.pdbx_seq_one_letter_code
_entity_poly.pdbx_strand_id
1 'polypeptide(L)'
;MYHLLSVAAMAKIIAAKASHPLGQTGMMKSLGGVRMFNLDNYLKRPDALSLDQALAIYNQIPYEQAQNDGDFKELWQDIIDAALDYVPIRVRWNDQNTQERAAVDAGRTRRHNAFISSLKILNRYTATHYDAEWLSQLGTPVTDRKRIGDFAGYIVLFGVLKGR
;
A
#
# COMPACT_ATOMS: atom_id res chain seq x y z
N MET A 1 36.81 8.65 -5.34
CA MET A 1 36.78 9.28 -4.00
C MET A 1 35.59 10.25 -4.00
N TYR A 2 34.37 9.73 -3.85
CA TYR A 2 33.15 10.56 -3.85
C TYR A 2 32.79 10.90 -2.40
N HIS A 3 32.76 12.19 -2.11
CA HIS A 3 32.55 12.75 -0.79
C HIS A 3 31.10 12.53 -0.31
N LEU A 4 30.97 11.90 0.86
CA LEU A 4 29.75 11.86 1.67
C LEU A 4 29.30 13.29 2.00
N LEU A 5 28.12 13.68 1.52
CA LEU A 5 27.40 14.84 2.06
C LEU A 5 26.87 14.47 3.44
N SER A 6 27.25 15.23 4.47
CA SER A 6 26.80 14.98 5.84
C SER A 6 25.28 15.12 5.97
N VAL A 7 24.69 14.39 6.91
CA VAL A 7 23.25 14.37 7.24
C VAL A 7 22.67 15.78 7.45
N ALA A 8 23.49 16.75 7.88
CA ALA A 8 23.08 18.14 8.03
C ALA A 8 22.79 18.87 6.70
N ALA A 9 23.43 18.47 5.60
CA ALA A 9 23.19 19.04 4.27
C ALA A 9 21.86 18.53 3.66
N MET A 10 21.51 17.26 3.91
CA MET A 10 20.21 16.70 3.49
C MET A 10 19.04 17.34 4.26
N ALA A 11 19.19 17.61 5.56
CA ALA A 11 18.14 18.26 6.35
C ALA A 11 17.80 19.69 5.87
N LYS A 12 18.78 20.44 5.35
CA LYS A 12 18.55 21.79 4.79
C LYS A 12 17.80 21.75 3.45
N ILE A 13 17.97 20.71 2.64
CA ILE A 13 17.24 20.55 1.37
C ILE A 13 15.77 20.21 1.64
N ILE A 14 15.48 19.49 2.73
CA ILE A 14 14.10 19.18 3.15
C ILE A 14 13.41 20.43 3.72
N ALA A 15 14.12 21.26 4.49
CA ALA A 15 13.56 22.48 5.07
C ALA A 15 13.25 23.59 4.02
N ALA A 16 14.01 23.69 2.93
CA ALA A 16 13.83 24.72 1.91
C ALA A 16 12.61 24.50 0.98
N LYS A 17 11.96 23.33 1.03
CA LYS A 17 10.73 23.04 0.28
C LYS A 17 9.44 23.31 1.06
N ALA A 18 9.54 23.72 2.33
CA ALA A 18 8.41 23.98 3.21
C ALA A 18 7.93 25.46 3.20
N SER A 19 8.50 26.32 2.36
CA SER A 19 8.15 27.75 2.28
C SER A 19 7.44 28.10 0.97
N HIS A 20 6.30 27.46 0.72
CA HIS A 20 5.30 27.98 -0.21
C HIS A 20 3.95 28.10 0.50
N PRO A 21 3.41 29.31 0.68
CA PRO A 21 2.12 29.49 1.33
C PRO A 21 1.02 29.19 0.30
N LEU A 22 0.46 27.98 0.33
CA LEU A 22 -0.85 27.73 -0.29
C LEU A 22 -1.96 28.06 0.70
N GLY A 23 -1.99 29.34 1.10
CA GLY A 23 -3.20 29.97 1.57
C GLY A 23 -4.02 30.38 0.37
N GLN A 24 -4.90 29.50 -0.12
CA GLN A 24 -6.18 29.92 -0.68
C GLN A 24 -7.27 28.94 -0.25
N THR A 25 -8.15 29.47 0.59
CA THR A 25 -9.52 29.03 0.82
C THR A 25 -10.26 29.01 -0.52
N GLY A 26 -10.00 27.99 -1.32
CA GLY A 26 -10.52 27.84 -2.68
C GLY A 26 -11.62 26.81 -2.69
N MET A 27 -12.84 27.27 -2.92
CA MET A 27 -14.01 26.43 -3.18
C MET A 27 -13.67 25.18 -4.00
N MET A 28 -14.16 24.03 -3.54
CA MET A 28 -14.17 22.77 -4.28
C MET A 28 -14.70 22.99 -5.70
N LYS A 29 -13.81 23.06 -6.69
CA LYS A 29 -14.22 23.03 -8.09
C LYS A 29 -14.59 21.60 -8.44
N SER A 30 -15.87 21.29 -8.28
CA SER A 30 -16.47 20.05 -8.78
C SER A 30 -16.50 20.12 -10.31
N LEU A 31 -15.81 19.21 -10.98
CA LEU A 31 -16.11 18.87 -12.36
C LEU A 31 -17.25 17.85 -12.30
N GLY A 32 -18.50 18.31 -12.44
CA GLY A 32 -19.67 17.45 -12.63
C GLY A 32 -19.91 16.40 -11.52
N GLY A 33 -19.67 16.74 -10.25
CA GLY A 33 -19.94 15.82 -9.12
C GLY A 33 -18.90 14.72 -8.87
N VAL A 34 -17.80 14.67 -9.64
CA VAL A 34 -16.70 13.72 -9.40
C VAL A 34 -15.77 14.26 -8.31
N ARG A 35 -15.65 13.54 -7.19
CA ARG A 35 -14.69 13.86 -6.12
C ARG A 35 -13.30 13.35 -6.49
N MET A 36 -12.42 14.24 -6.94
CA MET A 36 -11.01 13.91 -7.20
C MET A 36 -10.30 13.46 -5.91
N PHE A 37 -9.34 12.54 -6.06
CA PHE A 37 -8.46 12.12 -4.97
C PHE A 37 -7.60 13.29 -4.47
N ASN A 38 -7.45 13.40 -3.15
CA ASN A 38 -6.57 14.39 -2.50
C ASN A 38 -5.71 13.67 -1.46
N LEU A 39 -4.39 13.69 -1.68
CA LEU A 39 -3.43 12.97 -0.86
C LEU A 39 -3.36 13.51 0.57
N ASP A 40 -3.34 14.84 0.75
CA ASP A 40 -3.23 15.46 2.08
C ASP A 40 -4.42 15.11 2.98
N ASN A 41 -5.62 15.01 2.40
CA ASN A 41 -6.81 14.59 3.12
C ASN A 41 -6.80 13.09 3.42
N TYR A 42 -6.31 12.27 2.49
CA TYR A 42 -6.15 10.84 2.72
C TYR A 42 -5.18 10.57 3.88
N LEU A 43 -4.01 11.22 3.90
CA LEU A 43 -2.98 11.02 4.91
C LEU A 43 -3.39 11.44 6.33
N LYS A 44 -4.44 12.27 6.47
CA LYS A 44 -5.01 12.64 7.79
C LYS A 44 -5.89 11.54 8.39
N ARG A 45 -6.25 10.51 7.63
CA ARG A 45 -7.10 9.43 8.14
C ARG A 45 -6.31 8.54 9.09
N PRO A 46 -6.93 8.04 10.18
CA PRO A 46 -6.24 7.17 11.13
C PRO A 46 -5.82 5.82 10.53
N ASP A 47 -6.50 5.38 9.47
CA ASP A 47 -6.25 4.12 8.76
C ASP A 47 -5.35 4.27 7.52
N ALA A 48 -4.83 5.47 7.24
CA ALA A 48 -4.03 5.73 6.04
C ALA A 48 -2.67 5.02 6.08
N LEU A 49 -2.27 4.45 4.95
CA LEU A 49 -0.93 3.94 4.70
C LEU A 49 -0.22 4.85 3.69
N SER A 50 0.82 5.56 4.11
CA SER A 50 1.64 6.35 3.20
C SER A 50 2.53 5.46 2.32
N LEU A 51 3.02 5.99 1.19
CA LEU A 51 3.96 5.30 0.32
C LEU A 51 5.24 4.90 1.06
N ASP A 52 5.79 5.80 1.88
CA ASP A 52 7.01 5.53 2.66
C ASP A 52 6.81 4.39 3.66
N GLN A 53 5.65 4.36 4.34
CA GLN A 53 5.31 3.25 5.24
C GLN A 53 5.13 1.94 4.47
N ALA A 54 4.45 1.97 3.33
CA ALA A 54 4.27 0.78 2.50
C ALA A 54 5.62 0.24 1.99
N LEU A 55 6.51 1.12 1.55
CA LEU A 55 7.85 0.76 1.09
C LEU A 55 8.72 0.22 2.23
N ALA A 56 8.64 0.82 3.42
CA ALA A 56 9.36 0.34 4.61
C ALA A 56 8.93 -1.09 5.00
N ILE A 57 7.64 -1.41 4.90
CA ILE A 57 7.12 -2.76 5.14
C ILE A 57 7.55 -3.71 4.03
N TYR A 58 7.42 -3.29 2.77
CA TYR A 58 7.82 -4.08 1.60
C TYR A 58 9.30 -4.48 1.67
N ASN A 59 10.18 -3.58 2.10
CA ASN A 59 11.62 -3.81 2.20
C ASN A 59 12.02 -4.75 3.36
N GLN A 60 11.11 -5.09 4.27
CA GLN A 60 11.37 -6.09 5.32
C GLN A 60 11.07 -7.51 4.85
N ILE A 61 10.43 -7.67 3.68
CA ILE A 61 10.23 -8.98 3.08
C ILE A 61 11.60 -9.48 2.59
N PRO A 62 12.05 -10.68 2.99
CA PRO A 62 13.43 -11.15 2.81
C PRO A 62 13.72 -11.66 1.37
N TYR A 63 13.47 -10.84 0.35
CA TYR A 63 13.63 -11.23 -1.06
C TYR A 63 15.05 -11.64 -1.43
N GLU A 64 16.07 -10.93 -0.91
CA GLU A 64 17.47 -11.21 -1.24
C GLU A 64 17.91 -12.57 -0.69
N GLN A 65 17.48 -12.90 0.53
CA GLN A 65 17.73 -14.18 1.17
C GLN A 65 16.96 -15.32 0.47
N ALA A 66 15.73 -15.04 0.05
CA ALA A 66 14.83 -16.02 -0.56
C ALA A 66 14.94 -16.14 -2.10
N GLN A 67 15.98 -15.54 -2.71
CA GLN A 67 16.11 -15.45 -4.18
C GLN A 67 16.10 -16.82 -4.91
N ASN A 68 16.49 -17.90 -4.22
CA ASN A 68 16.53 -19.26 -4.76
C ASN A 68 15.50 -20.20 -4.13
N ASP A 69 14.62 -19.66 -3.27
CA ASP A 69 13.59 -20.42 -2.58
C ASP A 69 12.33 -20.50 -3.46
N GLY A 70 11.97 -21.72 -3.87
CA GLY A 70 10.80 -21.99 -4.70
C GLY A 70 9.49 -21.72 -3.96
N ASP A 71 9.40 -22.16 -2.71
CA ASP A 71 8.19 -22.01 -1.90
C ASP A 71 7.91 -20.52 -1.62
N PHE A 72 8.96 -19.76 -1.27
CA PHE A 72 8.82 -18.32 -1.10
C PHE A 72 8.30 -17.64 -2.38
N LYS A 73 8.82 -18.02 -3.55
CA LYS A 73 8.39 -17.45 -4.84
C LYS A 73 6.92 -17.76 -5.14
N GLU A 74 6.47 -18.98 -4.88
CA GLU A 74 5.06 -19.37 -5.05
C GLU A 74 4.16 -18.57 -4.09
N LEU A 75 4.53 -18.49 -2.81
CA LEU A 75 3.78 -17.72 -1.81
C LEU A 75 3.75 -16.21 -2.11
N TRP A 76 4.83 -15.67 -2.68
CA TRP A 76 4.86 -14.29 -3.15
C TRP A 76 3.95 -14.10 -4.38
N GLN A 77 3.93 -15.06 -5.31
CA GLN A 77 3.05 -15.02 -6.47
C GLN A 77 1.57 -15.05 -6.04
N ASP A 78 1.21 -15.85 -5.04
CA ASP A 78 -0.15 -15.87 -4.46
C ASP A 78 -0.58 -14.49 -3.91
N ILE A 79 0.34 -13.73 -3.33
CA ILE A 79 0.07 -12.35 -2.88
C ILE A 79 -0.17 -11.43 -4.06
N ILE A 80 0.64 -11.54 -5.11
CA ILE A 80 0.50 -10.73 -6.34
C ILE A 80 -0.85 -11.01 -6.99
N ASP A 81 -1.20 -12.27 -7.20
CA ASP A 81 -2.45 -12.66 -7.85
C ASP A 81 -3.66 -12.20 -7.03
N ALA A 82 -3.64 -12.40 -5.70
CA ALA A 82 -4.71 -11.93 -4.83
C ALA A 82 -4.84 -10.40 -4.82
N ALA A 83 -3.72 -9.66 -4.91
CA ALA A 83 -3.74 -8.20 -5.01
C ALA A 83 -4.32 -7.73 -6.35
N LEU A 84 -3.92 -8.36 -7.46
CA LEU A 84 -4.43 -8.07 -8.81
C LEU A 84 -5.92 -8.38 -8.94
N ASP A 85 -6.43 -9.37 -8.23
CA ASP A 85 -7.87 -9.65 -8.15
C ASP A 85 -8.64 -8.62 -7.31
N TYR A 86 -8.05 -8.18 -6.19
CA TYR A 86 -8.72 -7.31 -5.23
C TYR A 86 -8.70 -5.82 -5.61
N VAL A 87 -7.57 -5.30 -6.11
CA VAL A 87 -7.39 -3.87 -6.35
C VAL A 87 -8.40 -3.32 -7.37
N PRO A 88 -8.67 -3.97 -8.51
CA PRO A 88 -9.63 -3.46 -9.50
C PRO A 88 -11.05 -3.27 -8.93
N ILE A 89 -11.54 -4.21 -8.12
CA ILE A 89 -12.85 -4.10 -7.49
C ILE A 89 -12.87 -3.01 -6.41
N ARG A 90 -11.78 -2.80 -5.67
CA ARG A 90 -11.65 -1.70 -4.69
C ARG A 90 -11.67 -0.33 -5.38
N VAL A 91 -10.99 -0.19 -6.52
CA VAL A 91 -10.97 1.07 -7.28
C VAL A 91 -12.35 1.38 -7.84
N ARG A 92 -12.98 0.42 -8.53
CA ARG A 92 -14.33 0.59 -9.12
C ARG A 92 -15.40 0.89 -8.08
N TRP A 93 -15.23 0.43 -6.84
CA TRP A 93 -16.16 0.71 -5.74
C TRP A 93 -16.39 2.22 -5.50
N ASN A 94 -15.40 3.06 -5.80
CA ASN A 94 -15.51 4.51 -5.67
C ASN A 94 -16.51 5.13 -6.65
N ASP A 95 -16.69 4.51 -7.81
CA ASP A 95 -17.53 5.00 -8.92
C ASP A 95 -18.94 4.37 -8.92
N GLN A 96 -19.16 3.36 -8.08
CA GLN A 96 -20.42 2.64 -7.98
C GLN A 96 -21.46 3.34 -7.11
N ASN A 97 -22.73 3.26 -7.51
CA ASN A 97 -23.88 3.63 -6.70
C ASN A 97 -24.18 2.58 -5.61
N THR A 98 -25.16 2.86 -4.74
CA THR A 98 -25.50 1.97 -3.62
C THR A 98 -25.91 0.56 -4.06
N GLN A 99 -26.74 0.43 -5.10
CA GLN A 99 -27.18 -0.88 -5.60
C GLN A 99 -26.01 -1.68 -6.20
N GLU A 100 -25.16 -1.03 -6.99
CA GLU A 100 -23.97 -1.64 -7.61
C GLU A 100 -22.98 -2.11 -6.55
N ARG A 101 -22.77 -1.32 -5.48
CA ARG A 101 -21.92 -1.70 -4.34
C ARG A 101 -22.45 -2.95 -3.65
N ALA A 102 -23.75 -2.99 -3.34
CA ALA A 102 -24.37 -4.14 -2.69
C ALA A 102 -24.17 -5.44 -3.49
N ALA A 103 -24.22 -5.36 -4.83
CA ALA A 103 -24.00 -6.50 -5.71
C ALA A 103 -22.55 -7.03 -5.67
N VAL A 104 -21.56 -6.16 -5.43
CA VAL A 104 -20.13 -6.55 -5.47
C VAL A 104 -19.48 -6.70 -4.10
N ASP A 105 -20.08 -6.19 -3.02
CA ASP A 105 -19.47 -6.12 -1.69
C ASP A 105 -19.10 -7.50 -1.13
N ALA A 106 -19.92 -8.52 -1.35
CA ALA A 106 -19.59 -9.90 -0.98
C ALA A 106 -18.36 -10.40 -1.75
N GLY A 107 -18.29 -10.13 -3.04
CA GLY A 107 -17.16 -10.48 -3.90
C GLY A 107 -15.87 -9.73 -3.52
N ARG A 108 -15.99 -8.44 -3.19
CA ARG A 108 -14.89 -7.60 -2.70
C ARG A 108 -14.35 -8.12 -1.37
N THR A 109 -15.25 -8.45 -0.44
CA THR A 109 -14.88 -8.98 0.88
C THR A 109 -14.14 -10.31 0.76
N ARG A 110 -14.61 -11.22 -0.10
CA ARG A 110 -13.93 -12.50 -0.36
C ARG A 110 -12.52 -12.30 -0.92
N ARG A 111 -12.35 -11.46 -1.95
CA ARG A 111 -11.03 -11.18 -2.55
C ARG A 111 -10.07 -10.50 -1.56
N HIS A 112 -10.57 -9.58 -0.76
CA HIS A 112 -9.76 -8.97 0.29
C HIS A 112 -9.31 -9.98 1.34
N ASN A 113 -10.20 -10.91 1.72
CA ASN A 113 -9.86 -11.98 2.65
C ASN A 113 -8.82 -12.94 2.05
N ALA A 114 -8.90 -13.23 0.75
CA ALA A 114 -7.87 -14.03 0.06
C ALA A 114 -6.51 -13.35 0.13
N PHE A 115 -6.43 -12.05 -0.16
CA PHE A 115 -5.20 -11.26 -0.03
C PHE A 115 -4.66 -11.24 1.41
N ILE A 116 -5.52 -11.04 2.42
CA ILE A 116 -5.09 -11.10 3.83
C ILE A 116 -4.54 -12.48 4.18
N SER A 117 -5.17 -13.54 3.68
CA SER A 117 -4.74 -14.92 3.94
C SER A 117 -3.37 -15.22 3.32
N SER A 118 -3.12 -14.78 2.08
CA SER A 118 -1.81 -14.97 1.43
C SER A 118 -0.70 -14.20 2.16
N LEU A 119 -0.94 -12.96 2.60
CA LEU A 119 -0.01 -12.22 3.46
C LEU A 119 0.32 -12.99 4.76
N LYS A 120 -0.69 -13.56 5.41
CA LYS A 120 -0.49 -14.35 6.65
C LYS A 120 0.34 -15.60 6.40
N ILE A 121 0.13 -16.29 5.29
CA ILE A 121 0.87 -17.51 4.95
C ILE A 121 2.35 -17.13 4.74
N LEU A 122 2.64 -16.13 3.90
CA LEU A 122 4.02 -15.69 3.68
C LEU A 122 4.67 -15.16 4.96
N ASN A 123 3.97 -14.41 5.81
CA ASN A 123 4.53 -13.92 7.07
C ASN A 123 4.94 -15.07 8.00
N ARG A 124 4.13 -16.12 8.13
CA ARG A 124 4.51 -17.30 8.94
C ARG A 124 5.71 -18.02 8.35
N TYR A 125 5.75 -18.14 7.02
CA TYR A 125 6.88 -18.73 6.31
C TYR A 125 8.16 -17.94 6.58
N THR A 126 8.11 -16.63 6.39
CA THR A 126 9.27 -15.74 6.59
C THR A 126 9.74 -15.63 8.04
N ALA A 127 8.82 -15.71 9.02
CA ALA A 127 9.18 -15.82 10.42
C ALA A 127 9.96 -17.12 10.71
N THR A 128 9.51 -18.25 10.13
CA THR A 128 10.12 -19.56 10.36
C THR A 128 11.47 -19.72 9.66
N HIS A 129 11.59 -19.24 8.43
CA HIS A 129 12.73 -19.54 7.56
C HIS A 129 13.76 -18.41 7.47
N TYR A 130 13.38 -17.17 7.81
CA TYR A 130 14.21 -15.98 7.60
C TYR A 130 14.27 -15.03 8.80
N ASP A 131 13.69 -15.40 9.94
CA ASP A 131 13.60 -14.54 11.14
C ASP A 131 13.01 -13.15 10.82
N ALA A 132 12.01 -13.12 9.93
CA ALA A 132 11.41 -11.89 9.42
C ALA A 132 9.90 -11.86 9.67
N GLU A 133 9.46 -10.98 10.58
CA GLU A 133 8.05 -10.71 10.89
C GLU A 133 7.64 -9.28 10.50
N TRP A 134 7.12 -9.12 9.30
CA TRP A 134 6.82 -7.80 8.71
C TRP A 134 5.33 -7.43 8.73
N LEU A 135 4.43 -8.43 8.79
CA LEU A 135 2.98 -8.21 8.67
C LEU A 135 2.40 -7.40 9.84
N SER A 136 3.00 -7.48 11.03
CA SER A 136 2.54 -6.76 12.23
C SER A 136 2.51 -5.23 12.04
N GLN A 137 3.36 -4.68 11.16
CA GLN A 137 3.41 -3.25 10.85
C GLN A 137 2.22 -2.76 10.02
N LEU A 138 1.47 -3.67 9.40
CA LEU A 138 0.20 -3.36 8.74
C LEU A 138 -0.99 -3.32 9.72
N GLY A 139 -0.78 -3.70 10.99
CA GLY A 139 -1.84 -3.80 11.99
C GLY A 139 -2.56 -5.15 11.93
N THR A 140 -3.78 -5.21 12.48
CA THR A 140 -4.53 -6.47 12.54
C THR A 140 -5.62 -6.54 11.47
N PRO A 141 -5.92 -7.72 10.89
CA PRO A 141 -7.04 -7.88 9.96
C PRO A 141 -8.43 -7.58 10.54
N VAL A 142 -8.56 -7.42 11.86
CA VAL A 142 -9.82 -7.08 12.51
C VAL A 142 -10.01 -5.56 12.49
N THR A 143 -8.97 -4.80 12.82
CA THR A 143 -9.01 -3.33 12.96
C THR A 143 -8.58 -2.58 11.70
N ASP A 144 -7.60 -3.10 10.96
CA ASP A 144 -6.81 -2.36 9.98
C ASP A 144 -7.07 -2.81 8.53
N ARG A 145 -8.25 -3.38 8.27
CA ARG A 145 -8.63 -3.89 6.93
C ARG A 145 -8.42 -2.87 5.82
N LYS A 146 -8.72 -1.60 6.07
CA LYS A 146 -8.56 -0.54 5.05
C LYS A 146 -7.09 -0.29 4.74
N ARG A 147 -6.24 -0.19 5.77
CA ARG A 147 -4.78 -0.06 5.70
C ARG A 147 -4.15 -1.24 4.96
N ILE A 148 -4.56 -2.47 5.30
CA ILE A 148 -4.08 -3.69 4.61
C ILE A 148 -4.46 -3.66 3.13
N GLY A 149 -5.69 -3.27 2.80
CA GLY A 149 -6.05 -3.16 1.39
C GLY A 149 -5.45 -1.93 0.67
N ASP A 150 -4.94 -0.92 1.39
CA ASP A 150 -4.07 0.11 0.78
C ASP A 150 -2.71 -0.51 0.40
N PHE A 151 -2.17 -1.40 1.24
CA PHE A 151 -0.96 -2.16 0.93
C PHE A 151 -1.10 -3.02 -0.32
N ALA A 152 -2.27 -3.65 -0.57
CA ALA A 152 -2.56 -4.32 -1.84
C ALA A 152 -2.39 -3.38 -3.04
N GLY A 153 -2.87 -2.14 -2.93
CA GLY A 153 -2.69 -1.12 -3.97
C GLY A 153 -1.23 -0.74 -4.19
N TYR A 154 -0.45 -0.61 -3.12
CA TYR A 154 0.98 -0.34 -3.23
C TYR A 154 1.76 -1.51 -3.84
N ILE A 155 1.43 -2.76 -3.51
CA ILE A 155 2.05 -3.94 -4.16
C ILE A 155 1.85 -3.90 -5.67
N VAL A 156 0.62 -3.61 -6.14
CA VAL A 156 0.34 -3.46 -7.57
C VAL A 156 1.14 -2.29 -8.16
N LEU A 157 1.22 -1.15 -7.47
CA LEU A 157 2.04 -0.01 -7.89
C LEU A 157 3.53 -0.40 -8.01
N PHE A 158 4.10 -1.08 -7.03
CA PHE A 158 5.49 -1.52 -7.06
C PHE A 158 5.77 -2.46 -8.24
N GLY A 159 4.83 -3.38 -8.54
CA GLY A 159 4.89 -4.22 -9.74
C GLY A 159 4.92 -3.42 -11.04
N VAL A 160 4.06 -2.39 -11.16
CA VAL A 160 4.06 -1.47 -12.31
C VAL A 160 5.38 -0.71 -12.44
N LEU A 161 5.94 -0.23 -11.33
CA LEU A 161 7.20 0.53 -11.33
C LEU A 161 8.42 -0.34 -11.63
N LYS A 162 8.41 -1.61 -11.19
CA LYS A 162 9.46 -2.60 -11.47
C LYS A 162 9.56 -2.95 -12.96
N GLY A 163 8.46 -2.88 -13.71
CA GLY A 163 8.41 -3.24 -15.13
C GLY A 163 8.91 -2.16 -16.11
N ARG A 164 9.57 -1.11 -15.61
CA ARG A 164 10.17 -0.03 -16.41
C ARG A 164 11.63 -0.31 -16.71
#